data_AF-A0A3C0I089-F1
#
_entry.id   AF-A0A3C0I089-F1
#
_cell.length_a   1.000
_cell.length_b   1.000
_cell.length_c   1.000
_cell.angle_alpha   90.00
_cell.angle_beta   90.00
_cell.angle_gamma   90.00
#
_symmetry.space_group_name_H-M   'P 1'
#
loop_
_entity.id
_entity.type
_entity.pdbx_description
1 polymer ?
#
loop_
_entity_poly.entity_id
_entity_poly.type
_entity_poly.pdbx_seq_one_letter_code
_entity_poly.pdbx_strand_id
1 'polypeptide(L)'
;MNDSQSGIVQETPVEASLPAIVQETPLEASPPATVEEVETSPPALVHGAPLSKWPTDLYVPPDALQVFLESFEGPLDLLLYLIQRHNLDILNIPIAEITQQYLHYIELMKELQLDLAAEYLVMAALLMEIKSRLLLPTTDKENETENDPRSKLVQQLREYAQYKQAAEDLDALPRIAREIFIASVERPKIPKEIIIPNISWTALLVAMRDVMERATLFTSHQVMSEPLSVRER
;
A
#
# COMPACT_ATOMS: atom_id res chain seq x y z
N MET A 1 -64.16 3.79 -31.05
CA MET A 1 -64.41 3.02 -29.82
C MET A 1 -63.08 2.85 -29.10
N ASN A 2 -63.03 3.31 -27.85
CA ASN A 2 -61.92 3.44 -26.87
C ASN A 2 -60.80 2.39 -26.98
N ASP A 3 -59.50 2.71 -26.93
CA ASP A 3 -58.67 3.39 -25.92
C ASP A 3 -58.45 2.64 -24.58
N SER A 4 -57.22 2.12 -24.46
CA SER A 4 -56.22 2.23 -23.37
C SER A 4 -56.59 2.19 -21.88
N GLN A 5 -55.63 1.63 -21.10
CA GLN A 5 -55.34 1.77 -19.65
C GLN A 5 -55.72 0.57 -18.75
N SER A 6 -54.75 -0.19 -18.23
CA SER A 6 -53.87 0.04 -17.06
C SER A 6 -54.60 -0.02 -15.72
N GLY A 7 -54.45 -1.15 -15.02
CA GLY A 7 -54.94 -1.35 -13.67
C GLY A 7 -53.99 -0.73 -12.63
N ILE A 8 -54.46 0.32 -11.99
CA ILE A 8 -54.00 0.85 -10.71
C ILE A 8 -55.22 0.76 -9.79
N VAL A 9 -55.16 -0.01 -8.71
CA VAL A 9 -56.20 0.01 -7.68
C VAL A 9 -55.77 1.00 -6.61
N GLN A 10 -56.57 2.07 -6.54
CA GLN A 10 -56.52 3.15 -5.58
C GLN A 10 -57.11 2.74 -4.23
N GLU A 11 -56.61 3.43 -3.21
CA GLU A 11 -57.22 3.73 -1.93
C GLU A 11 -58.68 4.19 -2.05
N THR A 12 -59.45 4.01 -0.98
CA THR A 12 -60.56 4.90 -0.60
C THR A 12 -60.76 4.87 0.93
N PRO A 13 -61.37 5.94 1.51
CA PRO A 13 -60.95 6.59 2.75
C PRO A 13 -62.07 6.59 3.82
N VAL A 14 -62.05 7.55 4.78
CA VAL A 14 -63.19 8.30 5.38
C VAL A 14 -62.96 8.59 6.89
N GLU A 15 -62.64 9.86 7.21
CA GLU A 15 -63.37 10.80 8.10
C GLU A 15 -63.26 10.54 9.62
N ALA A 16 -63.24 11.51 10.52
CA ALA A 16 -63.24 12.98 10.50
C ALA A 16 -63.07 13.44 11.96
N SER A 17 -62.96 14.77 12.15
CA SER A 17 -63.43 15.54 13.31
C SER A 17 -62.35 16.14 14.24
N LEU A 18 -61.95 17.36 13.91
CA LEU A 18 -61.78 18.50 14.84
C LEU A 18 -63.19 19.04 15.22
N PRO A 19 -63.43 19.86 16.29
CA PRO A 19 -62.60 21.03 16.67
C PRO A 19 -62.66 21.50 18.17
N ALA A 20 -62.16 22.73 18.40
CA ALA A 20 -62.27 23.66 19.57
C ALA A 20 -61.18 23.52 20.67
N ILE A 21 -60.19 24.43 20.84
CA ILE A 21 -60.09 25.89 21.11
C ILE A 21 -60.05 26.26 22.63
N VAL A 22 -58.99 27.03 22.98
CA VAL A 22 -58.65 27.88 24.17
C VAL A 22 -58.09 27.24 25.46
N GLN A 23 -56.81 27.50 25.81
CA GLN A 23 -56.37 28.53 26.79
C GLN A 23 -54.85 28.47 27.07
N GLU A 24 -54.18 29.61 26.90
CA GLU A 24 -52.84 29.91 27.46
C GLU A 24 -52.99 30.46 28.89
N THR A 25 -52.14 30.04 29.84
CA THR A 25 -51.25 30.89 30.68
C THR A 25 -50.53 30.04 31.77
N PRO A 26 -49.42 30.51 32.37
CA PRO A 26 -48.25 29.67 32.75
C PRO A 26 -47.98 29.64 34.26
N LEU A 27 -46.81 29.06 34.63
CA LEU A 27 -46.19 28.83 35.94
C LEU A 27 -46.43 27.43 36.51
N GLU A 28 -45.38 26.62 36.66
CA GLU A 28 -44.58 26.58 37.89
C GLU A 28 -43.31 25.72 37.69
N ALA A 29 -42.22 26.10 38.36
CA ALA A 29 -40.90 25.52 38.21
C ALA A 29 -40.55 24.54 39.34
N SER A 30 -39.74 23.53 38.98
CA SER A 30 -38.89 22.64 39.80
C SER A 30 -39.54 21.49 40.59
N PRO A 31 -38.81 20.37 40.88
CA PRO A 31 -37.36 20.12 40.73
C PRO A 31 -36.99 18.85 39.91
N PRO A 32 -35.68 18.58 39.65
CA PRO A 32 -35.25 17.50 38.75
C PRO A 32 -35.25 16.14 39.45
N ALA A 33 -35.95 15.17 38.88
CA ALA A 33 -35.80 13.77 39.24
C ALA A 33 -34.55 13.21 38.54
N THR A 34 -33.62 12.75 39.37
CA THR A 34 -32.65 11.68 39.18
C THR A 34 -32.54 11.11 37.76
N VAL A 35 -31.37 11.34 37.14
CA VAL A 35 -30.88 10.59 35.99
C VAL A 35 -30.85 9.11 36.38
N GLU A 36 -31.83 8.34 35.89
CA GLU A 36 -31.78 6.89 35.95
C GLU A 36 -30.64 6.42 35.03
N GLU A 37 -29.64 5.79 35.64
CA GLU A 37 -28.55 5.08 34.99
C GLU A 37 -29.15 3.97 34.12
N VAL A 38 -29.08 4.15 32.81
CA VAL A 38 -29.32 3.07 31.86
C VAL A 38 -28.22 2.03 32.06
N GLU A 39 -28.56 0.93 32.72
CA GLU A 39 -27.72 -0.27 32.82
C GLU A 39 -27.46 -0.86 31.41
N THR A 40 -26.44 -0.36 30.73
CA THR A 40 -25.88 -1.06 29.57
C THR A 40 -24.98 -2.17 30.08
N SER A 41 -25.42 -3.42 29.89
CA SER A 41 -24.63 -4.62 30.15
C SER A 41 -23.21 -4.51 29.56
N PRO A 42 -22.16 -5.02 30.21
CA PRO A 42 -20.79 -4.79 29.77
C PRO A 42 -20.50 -5.49 28.42
N PRO A 43 -19.81 -4.81 27.48
CA PRO A 43 -19.67 -5.26 26.10
C PRO A 43 -18.78 -6.50 25.89
N ALA A 44 -18.03 -6.97 26.91
CA ALA A 44 -17.34 -8.27 26.90
C ALA A 44 -16.80 -8.62 28.30
N LEU A 45 -16.68 -9.92 28.60
CA LEU A 45 -15.90 -10.44 29.73
C LEU A 45 -14.59 -11.03 29.20
N VAL A 46 -13.45 -10.59 29.74
CA VAL A 46 -12.13 -11.17 29.44
C VAL A 46 -11.58 -11.76 30.74
N HIS A 47 -11.33 -13.07 30.78
CA HIS A 47 -10.90 -13.82 31.98
C HIS A 47 -11.76 -13.59 33.24
N GLY A 48 -13.07 -13.37 33.08
CA GLY A 48 -13.99 -13.21 34.20
C GLY A 48 -14.04 -11.81 34.83
N ALA A 49 -13.29 -10.83 34.29
CA ALA A 49 -13.39 -9.43 34.69
C ALA A 49 -14.16 -8.60 33.63
N PRO A 50 -15.08 -7.70 34.05
CA PRO A 50 -15.80 -6.83 33.12
C PRO A 50 -14.87 -5.77 32.53
N LEU A 51 -14.77 -5.71 31.20
CA LEU A 51 -13.92 -4.74 30.50
C LEU A 51 -14.65 -3.38 30.41
N SER A 52 -14.48 -2.54 31.43
CA SER A 52 -15.14 -1.23 31.51
C SER A 52 -14.42 -0.11 30.74
N LYS A 53 -13.12 -0.27 30.46
CA LYS A 53 -12.32 0.70 29.71
C LYS A 53 -11.45 -0.03 28.71
N TRP A 54 -11.36 0.52 27.51
CA TRP A 54 -10.36 0.08 26.54
C TRP A 54 -8.96 0.34 27.13
N PRO A 55 -8.08 -0.68 27.21
CA PRO A 55 -6.71 -0.46 27.66
C PRO A 55 -6.05 0.51 26.67
N THR A 56 -5.67 1.69 27.17
CA THR A 56 -4.98 2.75 26.40
C THR A 56 -3.49 2.49 26.31
N ASP A 57 -2.98 1.45 26.97
CA ASP A 57 -1.60 1.03 26.94
C ASP A 57 -1.46 -0.42 26.50
N LEU A 58 -0.37 -0.67 25.78
CA LEU A 58 -0.19 -1.74 24.83
C LEU A 58 0.59 -2.89 25.47
N TYR A 59 -0.08 -3.76 26.24
CA TYR A 59 0.56 -5.02 26.61
C TYR A 59 0.57 -5.95 25.40
N VAL A 60 1.74 -6.09 24.77
CA VAL A 60 1.99 -7.11 23.77
C VAL A 60 2.85 -8.18 24.40
N PRO A 61 2.41 -9.45 24.40
CA PRO A 61 3.21 -10.53 24.92
C PRO A 61 4.57 -10.55 24.21
N PRO A 62 5.69 -10.70 24.95
CA PRO A 62 7.02 -10.64 24.37
C PRO A 62 7.25 -11.71 23.30
N ASP A 63 6.64 -12.88 23.48
CA ASP A 63 6.69 -13.99 22.53
C ASP A 63 5.95 -13.69 21.21
N ALA A 64 4.92 -12.82 21.24
CA ALA A 64 4.23 -12.41 20.02
C ALA A 64 5.14 -11.50 19.18
N LEU A 65 5.88 -10.58 19.81
CA LEU A 65 6.83 -9.68 19.15
C LEU A 65 8.00 -10.42 18.50
N GLN A 66 8.47 -11.50 19.13
CA GLN A 66 9.61 -12.28 18.63
C GLN A 66 9.34 -12.86 17.24
N VAL A 67 8.09 -13.25 16.95
CA VAL A 67 7.66 -13.75 15.63
C VAL A 67 7.58 -12.62 14.58
N PHE A 68 7.28 -11.38 15.00
CA PHE A 68 7.14 -10.25 14.08
C PHE A 68 8.47 -9.63 13.64
N LEU A 69 9.57 -9.84 14.36
CA LEU A 69 10.87 -9.25 14.02
C LEU A 69 11.70 -9.99 12.98
N GLU A 70 11.50 -11.30 12.85
CA GLU A 70 11.90 -12.00 11.62
C GLU A 70 11.13 -11.49 10.39
N SER A 71 10.06 -10.71 10.58
CA SER A 71 9.21 -10.19 9.50
C SER A 71 9.48 -8.73 9.11
N PHE A 72 10.32 -7.98 9.83
CA PHE A 72 10.59 -6.57 9.49
C PHE A 72 11.82 -6.43 8.58
N GLU A 73 11.65 -5.68 7.49
CA GLU A 73 12.67 -5.43 6.46
C GLU A 73 13.61 -4.25 6.83
N GLY A 74 13.95 -4.12 8.12
CA GLY A 74 14.91 -3.13 8.63
C GLY A 74 14.36 -2.07 9.60
N PRO A 75 15.20 -1.13 10.07
CA PRO A 75 14.84 -0.18 11.14
C PRO A 75 13.80 0.86 10.73
N LEU A 76 13.73 1.24 9.44
CA LEU A 76 12.72 2.17 8.95
C LEU A 76 11.33 1.53 8.95
N ASP A 77 11.25 0.24 8.63
CA ASP A 77 9.98 -0.50 8.62
C ASP A 77 9.42 -0.64 10.04
N LEU A 78 10.29 -0.95 11.01
CA LEU A 78 9.93 -0.96 12.41
C LEU A 78 9.42 0.41 12.88
N LEU A 79 10.08 1.50 12.50
CA LEU A 79 9.62 2.84 12.84
C LEU A 79 8.26 3.17 12.22
N LEU A 80 8.03 2.83 10.96
CA LEU A 80 6.72 3.01 10.32
C LEU A 80 5.64 2.20 11.03
N TYR A 81 5.93 0.97 11.41
CA TYR A 81 5.02 0.14 12.19
C TYR A 81 4.64 0.80 13.52
N LEU A 82 5.62 1.32 14.27
CA LEU A 82 5.36 2.03 15.54
C LEU A 82 4.52 3.29 15.32
N ILE A 83 4.81 4.07 14.28
CA ILE A 83 4.05 5.28 13.92
C ILE A 83 2.59 4.93 13.60
N GLN A 84 2.36 3.93 12.76
CA GLN A 84 1.02 3.49 12.37
C GLN A 84 0.24 2.93 13.55
N ARG A 85 0.88 2.10 14.39
CA ARG A 85 0.25 1.47 15.56
C ARG A 85 -0.21 2.50 16.60
N HIS A 86 0.55 3.56 16.79
CA HIS A 86 0.22 4.64 17.73
C HIS A 86 -0.60 5.77 17.08
N ASN A 87 -1.05 5.60 15.84
CA ASN A 87 -1.80 6.60 15.07
C ASN A 87 -1.12 7.98 15.08
N LEU A 88 0.21 7.96 14.96
CA LEU A 88 1.04 9.17 14.92
C LEU A 88 1.16 9.67 13.49
N ASP A 89 1.27 10.99 13.33
CA ASP A 89 1.54 11.61 12.03
C ASP A 89 3.03 11.49 11.69
N ILE A 90 3.34 10.94 10.51
CA ILE A 90 4.70 10.81 9.97
C ILE A 90 5.37 12.20 9.83
N LEU A 91 4.59 13.26 9.60
CA LEU A 91 5.12 14.63 9.48
C LEU A 91 5.44 15.26 10.85
N ASN A 92 4.77 14.81 11.91
CA ASN A 92 4.89 15.36 13.26
C ASN A 92 5.12 14.26 14.30
N ILE A 93 6.27 13.61 14.16
CA ILE A 93 6.64 12.50 15.04
C ILE A 93 7.07 13.03 16.43
N PRO A 94 6.47 12.55 17.54
CA PRO A 94 6.99 12.76 18.88
C PRO A 94 8.24 11.91 19.10
N ILE A 95 9.41 12.48 18.79
CA ILE A 95 10.71 11.77 18.85
C ILE A 95 10.96 11.13 20.22
N ALA A 96 10.58 11.79 21.32
CA ALA A 96 10.80 11.27 22.66
C ALA A 96 10.08 9.93 22.92
N GLU A 97 8.82 9.82 22.49
CA GLU A 97 7.97 8.65 22.65
C GLU A 97 8.41 7.52 21.73
N ILE A 98 8.58 7.81 20.43
CA ILE A 98 9.01 6.82 19.44
C ILE A 98 10.37 6.24 19.80
N THR A 99 11.32 7.07 20.25
CA THR A 99 12.65 6.58 20.65
C THR A 99 12.55 5.62 21.83
N GLN A 100 11.70 5.92 22.81
CA GLN A 100 11.51 5.05 23.97
C GLN A 100 10.91 3.70 23.58
N GLN A 101 9.89 3.72 22.72
CA GLN A 101 9.28 2.48 22.19
C GLN A 101 10.27 1.66 21.36
N TYR A 102 11.01 2.32 20.48
CA TYR A 102 12.02 1.67 19.63
C TYR A 102 13.11 0.99 20.46
N LEU A 103 13.62 1.66 21.51
CA LEU A 103 14.63 1.08 22.41
C LEU A 103 14.06 -0.08 23.22
N HIS A 104 12.84 0.06 23.76
CA HIS A 104 12.18 -1.02 24.49
C HIS A 104 12.02 -2.26 23.61
N TYR A 105 11.66 -2.06 22.34
CA TYR A 105 11.50 -3.12 21.36
C TYR A 105 12.83 -3.84 21.06
N ILE A 106 13.92 -3.07 20.93
CA ILE A 106 15.27 -3.62 20.75
C ILE A 106 15.77 -4.39 21.97
N GLU A 107 15.51 -3.89 23.17
CA GLU A 107 15.91 -4.57 24.41
C GLU A 107 15.23 -5.92 24.54
N LEU A 108 13.92 -5.97 24.27
CA LEU A 108 13.16 -7.21 24.32
C LEU A 108 13.71 -8.26 23.35
N MET A 109 14.07 -7.85 22.13
CA MET A 109 14.72 -8.74 21.16
C MET A 109 16.05 -9.28 21.64
N LYS A 110 16.88 -8.41 22.22
CA LYS A 110 18.26 -8.75 22.60
C LYS A 110 18.30 -9.82 23.67
N GLU A 111 17.30 -9.86 24.55
CA GLU A 111 17.13 -10.92 25.55
C GLU A 111 16.77 -12.27 24.91
N LEU A 112 16.22 -12.24 23.70
CA LEU A 112 15.62 -13.37 23.00
C LEU A 112 16.51 -13.95 21.89
N GLN A 113 17.43 -13.17 21.29
CA GLN A 113 18.51 -13.60 20.39
C GLN A 113 19.52 -12.45 20.10
N LEU A 114 20.80 -12.79 19.92
CA LEU A 114 21.92 -11.84 19.87
C LEU A 114 22.28 -11.30 18.48
N ASP A 115 21.65 -11.77 17.41
CA ASP A 115 21.95 -11.36 16.03
C ASP A 115 21.24 -10.06 15.66
N LEU A 116 21.20 -9.10 16.59
CA LEU A 116 20.62 -7.81 16.35
C LEU A 116 21.46 -7.09 15.28
N ALA A 117 20.87 -6.89 14.10
CA ALA A 117 21.58 -6.30 12.97
C ALA A 117 22.12 -4.91 13.34
N ALA A 118 23.35 -4.62 12.93
CA ALA A 118 24.04 -3.36 13.23
C ALA A 118 23.22 -2.12 12.84
N GLU A 119 22.38 -2.23 11.81
CA GLU A 119 21.49 -1.18 11.32
C GLU A 119 20.49 -0.68 12.38
N TYR A 120 19.97 -1.57 13.23
CA TYR A 120 19.04 -1.19 14.28
C TYR A 120 19.71 -0.36 15.38
N LEU A 121 20.97 -0.71 15.72
CA LEU A 121 21.76 0.03 16.70
C LEU A 121 22.18 1.39 16.17
N VAL A 122 22.51 1.49 14.87
CA VAL A 122 22.80 2.76 14.21
C VAL A 122 21.57 3.67 14.26
N MET A 123 20.38 3.13 13.99
CA MET A 123 19.15 3.91 14.09
C MET A 123 18.83 4.31 15.54
N ALA A 124 19.08 3.43 16.52
CA ALA A 124 18.94 3.77 17.94
C ALA A 124 19.81 4.98 18.33
N ALA A 125 21.08 4.96 17.91
CA ALA A 125 22.01 6.07 18.14
C ALA A 125 21.54 7.37 17.47
N LEU A 126 21.05 7.29 16.23
CA LEU A 126 20.49 8.43 15.50
C LEU A 126 19.27 9.03 16.22
N LEU A 127 18.33 8.19 16.68
CA LEU A 127 17.16 8.65 17.43
C LEU A 127 17.54 9.30 18.76
N MET A 128 18.51 8.73 19.48
CA MET A 128 19.06 9.33 20.69
C MET A 128 19.71 10.70 20.42
N GLU A 129 20.46 10.83 19.33
CA GLU A 129 21.05 12.11 18.91
C GLU A 129 19.98 13.16 18.63
N ILE A 130 18.96 12.81 17.83
CA ILE A 130 17.84 13.71 17.50
C ILE A 130 17.10 14.10 18.79
N LYS A 131 16.80 13.13 19.67
CA LYS A 131 16.15 13.38 20.96
C LYS A 131 16.97 14.33 21.83
N SER A 132 18.28 14.13 21.92
CA SER A 132 19.18 14.99 22.70
C SER A 132 19.16 16.43 22.17
N ARG A 133 19.34 16.62 20.85
CA ARG A 133 19.32 17.94 20.22
C ARG A 133 17.98 18.66 20.39
N LEU A 134 16.86 17.94 20.32
CA LEU A 134 15.53 18.52 20.51
C LEU A 134 15.22 18.92 21.96
N LEU A 135 15.82 18.26 22.94
CA LEU A 135 15.58 18.53 24.36
C LEU A 135 16.54 19.55 24.96
N LEU A 136 17.66 19.84 24.28
CA LEU A 136 18.66 20.79 24.76
C LEU A 136 18.26 22.23 24.40
N PRO A 137 18.42 23.20 25.33
CA PRO A 137 18.15 24.60 25.05
C PRO A 137 19.19 25.15 24.06
N THR A 138 18.71 25.71 22.95
CA THR A 138 19.56 26.40 21.96
C THR A 138 19.93 27.79 22.47
N THR A 139 21.22 28.13 22.49
CA THR A 139 21.64 29.52 22.75
C THR A 139 21.37 30.35 21.51
N ASP A 140 20.28 31.12 21.52
CA ASP A 140 19.87 31.96 20.39
C ASP A 140 20.96 32.96 20.00
N LYS A 141 21.46 32.84 18.76
CA LYS A 141 21.91 33.92 17.85
C LYS A 141 22.50 33.42 16.52
N GLU A 142 22.89 32.15 16.38
CA GLU A 142 23.48 31.63 15.12
C GLU A 142 22.64 30.51 14.43
N ASN A 143 21.57 30.02 15.06
CA ASN A 143 20.88 28.79 14.63
C ASN A 143 19.52 28.99 13.95
N GLU A 144 19.11 30.21 13.56
CA GLU A 144 17.84 30.42 12.83
C GLU A 144 17.83 29.73 11.44
N THR A 145 18.99 29.33 10.94
CA THR A 145 19.15 28.58 9.68
C THR A 145 19.20 27.06 9.85
N GLU A 146 19.17 26.53 11.08
CA GLU A 146 19.29 25.09 11.30
C GLU A 146 17.95 24.41 11.00
N ASN A 147 17.94 23.56 9.97
CA ASN A 147 16.77 22.72 9.65
C ASN A 147 16.39 21.86 10.87
N ASP A 148 15.11 21.60 11.03
CA ASP A 148 14.58 20.69 12.06
C ASP A 148 15.42 19.39 12.10
N PRO A 149 16.03 19.02 13.25
CA PRO A 149 16.91 17.86 13.34
C PRO A 149 16.22 16.55 12.95
N ARG A 150 14.88 16.48 12.99
CA ARG A 150 14.11 15.29 12.55
C ARG A 150 13.82 15.25 11.06
N SER A 151 14.05 16.34 10.32
CA SER A 151 13.67 16.49 8.90
C SER A 151 14.20 15.37 8.01
N LYS A 152 15.48 15.02 8.15
CA LYS A 152 16.12 13.94 7.39
C LYS A 152 15.45 12.59 7.64
N LEU A 153 15.13 12.29 8.90
CA LEU A 153 14.47 11.04 9.27
C LEU A 153 13.05 10.98 8.70
N VAL A 154 12.28 12.06 8.82
CA VAL A 154 10.93 12.16 8.26
C VAL A 154 10.95 11.96 6.74
N GLN A 155 11.92 12.55 6.06
CA GLN A 155 12.09 12.35 4.61
C GLN A 155 12.33 10.87 4.27
N GLN A 156 13.26 10.21 4.97
CA GLN A 156 13.57 8.80 4.75
C GLN A 156 12.36 7.90 5.03
N LEU A 157 11.60 8.16 6.10
CA LEU A 157 10.38 7.41 6.42
C LEU A 157 9.33 7.56 5.33
N ARG A 158 9.14 8.77 4.78
CA ARG A 158 8.20 9.02 3.68
C ARG A 158 8.61 8.29 2.41
N GLU A 159 9.88 8.38 2.04
CA GLU A 159 10.43 7.69 0.86
C GLU A 159 10.25 6.17 1.00
N TYR A 160 10.62 5.61 2.14
CA TYR A 160 10.44 4.19 2.40
C TYR A 160 8.96 3.79 2.39
N ALA A 161 8.07 4.57 3.02
CA ALA A 161 6.63 4.29 3.00
C ALA A 161 6.07 4.28 1.57
N GLN A 162 6.53 5.19 0.71
CA GLN A 162 6.15 5.22 -0.69
C GLN A 162 6.62 3.96 -1.44
N TYR A 163 7.86 3.53 -1.22
CA TYR A 163 8.37 2.31 -1.84
C TYR A 163 7.70 1.05 -1.32
N LYS A 164 7.39 1.01 -0.02
CA LYS A 164 6.64 -0.10 0.59
C LYS A 164 5.27 -0.23 -0.05
N GLN A 165 4.52 0.88 -0.17
CA GLN A 165 3.24 0.87 -0.86
C GLN A 165 3.37 0.44 -2.32
N ALA A 166 4.36 0.95 -3.05
CA ALA A 166 4.59 0.55 -4.44
C ALA A 166 4.92 -0.95 -4.58
N ALA A 167 5.64 -1.52 -3.61
CA ALA A 167 5.93 -2.95 -3.58
C ALA A 167 4.67 -3.79 -3.31
N GLU A 168 3.82 -3.35 -2.38
CA GLU A 168 2.51 -3.97 -2.10
C GLU A 168 1.58 -3.91 -3.31
N ASP A 169 1.50 -2.74 -3.96
CA ASP A 169 0.71 -2.54 -5.17
C ASP A 169 1.20 -3.45 -6.31
N LEU A 170 2.52 -3.64 -6.42
CA LEU A 170 3.13 -4.52 -7.42
C LEU A 170 2.86 -6.00 -7.12
N ASP A 171 2.93 -6.43 -5.85
CA ASP A 171 2.65 -7.81 -5.47
C ASP A 171 1.16 -8.16 -5.64
N ALA A 172 0.27 -7.17 -5.53
CA ALA A 172 -1.15 -7.31 -5.81
C ALA A 172 -1.49 -7.48 -7.30
N LEU A 173 -0.54 -7.21 -8.22
CA LEU A 173 -0.78 -7.40 -9.65
C LEU A 173 -0.93 -8.90 -9.98
N PRO A 174 -1.90 -9.27 -10.83
CA PRO A 174 -2.11 -10.66 -11.21
C PRO A 174 -0.93 -11.17 -12.05
N ARG A 175 -0.42 -12.35 -11.70
CA ARG A 175 0.75 -12.97 -12.31
C ARG A 175 0.34 -14.16 -13.17
N ILE A 176 1.03 -14.31 -14.31
CA ILE A 176 0.92 -15.52 -15.11
C ILE A 176 1.43 -16.71 -14.30
N ALA A 177 0.73 -17.84 -14.39
CA ALA A 177 0.96 -19.07 -13.63
C ALA A 177 0.64 -18.99 -12.12
N ARG A 178 0.02 -17.90 -11.64
CA ARG A 178 -0.53 -17.81 -10.28
C ARG A 178 -2.03 -17.49 -10.34
N GLU A 179 -2.40 -16.31 -10.82
CA GLU A 179 -3.79 -15.91 -11.03
C GLU A 179 -4.24 -16.11 -12.49
N ILE A 180 -3.33 -15.92 -13.45
CA ILE A 180 -3.63 -16.00 -14.89
C ILE A 180 -2.98 -17.24 -15.50
N PHE A 181 -3.78 -18.14 -16.07
CA PHE A 181 -3.29 -19.30 -16.82
C PHE A 181 -3.53 -19.09 -18.31
N ILE A 182 -2.44 -19.03 -19.09
CA ILE A 182 -2.54 -18.88 -20.55
C ILE A 182 -2.89 -20.23 -21.15
N ALA A 183 -4.10 -20.35 -21.70
CA ALA A 183 -4.49 -21.52 -22.47
C ALA A 183 -3.72 -21.53 -23.81
N SER A 184 -2.96 -22.59 -24.03
CA SER A 184 -2.40 -22.89 -25.35
C SER A 184 -3.10 -24.13 -25.90
N VAL A 185 -3.70 -23.99 -27.07
CA VAL A 185 -4.34 -25.09 -27.79
C VAL A 185 -3.46 -25.40 -28.99
N GLU A 186 -3.01 -26.65 -29.08
CA GLU A 186 -2.32 -27.12 -30.28
C GLU A 186 -3.29 -27.00 -31.45
N ARG A 187 -2.87 -26.31 -32.52
CA ARG A 187 -3.70 -26.20 -33.71
C ARG A 187 -3.98 -27.61 -34.22
N PRO A 188 -5.24 -27.96 -34.52
CA PRO A 188 -5.53 -29.25 -35.13
C PRO A 188 -4.68 -29.38 -36.40
N LYS A 189 -4.09 -30.56 -36.61
CA LYS A 189 -3.37 -30.87 -37.84
C LYS A 189 -4.37 -30.91 -38.98
N ILE A 190 -4.64 -29.76 -39.59
CA ILE A 190 -5.43 -29.69 -40.82
C ILE A 190 -4.56 -30.34 -41.90
N PRO A 191 -4.98 -31.46 -42.50
CA PRO A 191 -4.21 -32.07 -43.57
C PRO A 191 -4.16 -31.06 -44.72
N LYS A 192 -2.99 -30.46 -44.91
CA LYS A 192 -2.74 -29.62 -46.08
C LYS A 192 -2.43 -30.56 -47.22
N GLU A 193 -3.35 -30.66 -48.17
CA GLU A 193 -3.08 -31.34 -49.42
C GLU A 193 -1.97 -30.57 -50.15
N ILE A 194 -0.74 -31.09 -50.06
CA ILE A 194 0.40 -30.56 -50.80
C ILE A 194 0.22 -31.06 -52.22
N ILE A 195 -0.38 -30.24 -53.07
CA ILE A 195 -0.43 -30.48 -54.50
C ILE A 195 1.01 -30.34 -55.01
N ILE A 196 1.68 -31.47 -55.26
CA ILE A 196 2.99 -31.48 -55.90
C ILE A 196 2.74 -31.21 -57.38
N PRO A 197 3.16 -30.05 -57.92
CA PRO A 197 3.01 -29.80 -59.35
C PRO A 197 3.89 -30.81 -60.12
N ASN A 198 3.42 -31.23 -61.29
CA ASN A 198 4.23 -32.04 -62.18
C ASN A 198 5.32 -31.15 -62.80
N ILE A 199 6.55 -31.25 -62.28
CA ILE A 199 7.69 -30.43 -62.70
C ILE A 199 8.59 -31.29 -63.60
N SER A 200 8.91 -30.78 -64.78
CA SER A 200 9.94 -31.37 -65.65
C SER A 200 11.34 -31.15 -65.07
N TRP A 201 12.25 -32.11 -65.27
CA TRP A 201 13.67 -31.97 -64.94
C TRP A 201 14.30 -30.70 -65.53
N THR A 202 13.85 -30.28 -66.71
CA THR A 202 14.31 -29.04 -67.35
C THR A 202 13.93 -27.81 -66.53
N ALA A 203 12.73 -27.76 -65.94
CA ALA A 203 12.28 -26.66 -65.11
C ALA A 203 13.06 -26.58 -63.79
N LEU A 204 13.44 -27.73 -63.21
CA LEU A 204 14.30 -27.78 -62.04
C LEU A 204 15.71 -27.22 -62.34
N LEU A 205 16.29 -27.60 -63.48
CA LEU A 205 17.60 -27.10 -63.90
C LEU A 205 17.59 -25.59 -64.16
N VAL A 206 16.52 -25.05 -64.77
CA VAL A 206 16.37 -23.60 -64.96
C VAL A 206 16.26 -22.88 -63.62
N ALA A 207 15.42 -23.37 -62.70
CA ALA A 207 15.29 -22.78 -61.37
C ALA A 207 16.61 -22.79 -60.58
N MET A 208 17.38 -23.89 -60.68
CA MET A 208 18.70 -24.01 -60.07
C MET A 208 19.69 -22.99 -60.64
N ARG A 209 19.73 -22.84 -61.98
CA ARG A 209 20.55 -21.82 -62.64
C ARG A 209 20.19 -20.41 -62.18
N ASP A 210 18.89 -20.09 -62.11
CA ASP A 210 18.42 -18.76 -61.68
C ASP A 210 18.74 -18.48 -60.20
N VAL A 211 18.82 -19.51 -59.36
CA VAL A 211 19.32 -19.38 -57.98
C VAL A 211 20.83 -19.14 -57.96
N MET A 212 21.61 -19.87 -58.77
CA MET A 212 23.06 -19.67 -58.87
C MET A 212 23.44 -18.30 -59.43
N GLU A 213 22.72 -17.79 -60.42
CA GLU A 213 22.91 -16.44 -60.97
C GLU A 213 22.56 -15.35 -59.94
N ARG A 214 21.54 -15.54 -59.11
CA ARG A 214 21.28 -14.61 -58.00
C ARG A 214 22.35 -14.70 -56.92
N ALA A 215 22.85 -15.90 -56.63
CA ALA A 215 23.90 -16.11 -55.64
C ALA A 215 25.20 -15.39 -55.99
N THR A 216 25.53 -15.27 -57.29
CA THR A 216 26.73 -14.55 -57.74
C THR A 216 26.62 -13.03 -57.60
N LEU A 217 25.40 -12.49 -57.55
CA LEU A 217 25.15 -11.05 -57.34
C LEU A 217 25.36 -10.61 -55.87
N PHE A 218 25.51 -11.55 -54.93
CA PHE A 218 25.79 -11.24 -53.51
C PHE A 218 27.29 -11.15 -53.18
N THR A 219 28.18 -10.99 -54.18
CA THR A 219 29.59 -10.67 -53.91
C THR A 219 29.70 -9.32 -53.21
N SER A 220 30.28 -9.33 -52.01
CA SER A 220 30.36 -8.23 -51.04
C SER A 220 30.81 -6.89 -51.64
N HIS A 221 29.98 -5.86 -51.51
CA HIS A 221 30.43 -4.47 -51.61
C HIS A 221 30.98 -4.07 -50.24
N GLN A 222 32.31 -4.02 -50.09
CA GLN A 222 32.95 -3.53 -48.87
C GLN A 222 32.91 -2.00 -48.87
N VAL A 223 31.95 -1.43 -48.12
CA VAL A 223 31.92 0.02 -47.87
C VAL A 223 32.92 0.33 -46.76
N MET A 224 34.07 0.89 -47.13
CA MET A 224 35.00 1.48 -46.17
C MET A 224 34.63 2.95 -45.99
N SER A 225 34.28 3.35 -44.75
CA SER A 225 34.12 4.76 -44.41
C SER A 225 35.48 5.40 -44.23
N GLU A 226 35.84 6.33 -45.12
CA GLU A 226 37.00 7.18 -44.95
C GLU A 226 36.72 8.18 -43.80
N PRO A 227 37.53 8.22 -42.73
CA PRO A 227 37.38 9.24 -41.71
C PRO A 227 37.88 10.58 -42.27
N LEU A 228 36.95 11.50 -42.53
CA LEU A 228 37.26 12.89 -42.83
C LEU A 228 38.06 13.51 -41.66
N SER A 229 39.34 13.79 -41.91
CA SER A 229 40.21 14.49 -40.96
C SER A 229 39.80 15.97 -40.88
N VAL A 230 39.37 16.41 -39.70
CA VAL A 230 39.04 17.82 -39.42
C VAL A 230 40.34 18.61 -39.21
N ARG A 231 41.10 18.80 -40.29
CA ARG A 231 42.24 19.73 -40.37
C ARG A 231 42.31 20.34 -41.76
N GLU A 232 41.22 20.91 -42.23
CA GLU A 232 41.24 21.88 -43.35
C GLU A 232 39.90 22.64 -43.43
N ARG A 233 39.59 23.42 -42.40
CA ARG A 233 39.18 24.84 -42.52
C ARG A 233 38.89 25.45 -41.17
#